data_AF-A0A951YX38-F1
#
_entry.id   AF-A0A951YX38-F1
#
_cell.length_a   1.000
_cell.length_b   1.000
_cell.length_c   1.000
_cell.angle_alpha   90.00
_cell.angle_beta   90.00
_cell.angle_gamma   90.00
#
_symmetry.space_group_name_H-M   'P 1'
#
loop_
_entity.id
_entity.type
_entity.pdbx_description
1 polymer ?
#
loop_
_entity_poly.entity_id
_entity_poly.type
_entity_poly.pdbx_seq_one_letter_code
_entity_poly.pdbx_strand_id
1 'polypeptide(L)'
;MTDALHDQGTDARGATRIGEYLEYQRDLLERAVLFWDTLRQRANNMIAHERAGLPALLAFQYETLLDARHFERPANYALLRITEVGEDCWDDCVDPDKPPVVIVDPRAGHGPGIGGFKRDSEVGIAMHEGHPVYFVVFFPEPVPGQKLSDVLNALRRFVEAVARRHPGKPPVLYGNCQGGWAVTLLSASCEGMTGISVLNGSPLSYWDGEPGVNPMRLAGGLLGGSWLTHFTADLGDGRFDGAWLAQNFENLQPEKAVWEKHAHLFNKIDTERERFLEFERWWGGFYFLSREEILSIVRNLFIGNELEQGRLEIEPGCMVDLRRIAHPLVIFASYGDNITPPHQALGWIPAVYENTEDLKRAGQRIVYLTHPRTGHLGIFVSASVARLEHRAILESLEEIEALPPGLYEMKIDNPSGDPDCRKPQYQVRFEPRRVEELHSDYPREAFEHVRHMSEFNETLYRVFASPWVQSFSNAWTSETLKQLHPMRFSRYLLSEAFSPWMRGVATLAGVIEQNRRPLPETHPLLLREREAIARTTAFLKRLREVRDAGHESAFSLLFDSPGS
;
A
#
# COMPACT_ATOMS: atom_id res chain seq x y z
N MET A 1 -0.58 -72.65 -31.08
CA MET A 1 -0.63 -72.16 -32.46
C MET A 1 -1.41 -70.85 -32.41
N THR A 2 -0.73 -69.75 -32.05
CA THR A 2 -0.18 -68.72 -32.99
C THR A 2 -1.34 -67.96 -33.66
N ASP A 3 -1.58 -66.67 -33.49
CA ASP A 3 -0.72 -65.48 -33.28
C ASP A 3 -1.56 -64.39 -32.54
N ALA A 4 -1.09 -63.64 -31.54
CA ALA A 4 -0.03 -62.62 -31.49
C ALA A 4 -0.36 -61.29 -32.23
N LEU A 5 -0.61 -60.25 -31.42
CA LEU A 5 -0.18 -58.86 -31.57
C LEU A 5 -0.64 -58.04 -32.80
N HIS A 6 -1.54 -57.07 -32.55
CA HIS A 6 -1.25 -55.66 -32.85
C HIS A 6 -2.18 -54.73 -32.05
N ASP A 7 -1.69 -54.37 -30.86
CA ASP A 7 -1.88 -53.05 -30.28
C ASP A 7 -0.93 -52.11 -31.05
N GLN A 8 -1.49 -51.17 -31.81
CA GLN A 8 -0.75 -50.03 -32.33
C GLN A 8 -1.58 -48.78 -32.09
N GLY A 9 -1.06 -47.99 -31.16
CA GLY A 9 -1.61 -46.71 -30.75
C GLY A 9 -1.80 -45.76 -31.93
N THR A 10 -2.98 -45.17 -31.98
CA THR A 10 -3.17 -43.92 -32.70
C THR A 10 -2.69 -42.80 -31.79
N ASP A 11 -1.51 -42.29 -32.15
CA ASP A 11 -0.88 -41.10 -31.63
C ASP A 11 -1.85 -39.89 -31.77
N ALA A 12 -2.65 -39.63 -30.74
CA ALA A 12 -3.54 -38.46 -30.67
C ALA A 12 -2.79 -37.21 -30.17
N ARG A 13 -1.52 -37.04 -30.56
CA ARG A 13 -0.76 -35.81 -30.34
C ARG A 13 -0.73 -34.97 -31.62
N GLY A 14 -1.53 -33.91 -31.65
CA GLY A 14 -0.99 -32.63 -32.12
C GLY A 14 -1.41 -32.09 -33.49
N ALA A 15 -2.53 -32.48 -34.10
CA ALA A 15 -3.08 -31.75 -35.25
C ALA A 15 -4.28 -30.89 -34.79
N THR A 16 -4.02 -29.65 -34.37
CA THR A 16 -5.08 -28.64 -34.19
C THR A 16 -5.80 -28.48 -35.54
N ARG A 17 -7.12 -28.69 -35.56
CA ARG A 17 -7.88 -28.60 -36.82
C ARG A 17 -7.84 -27.16 -37.33
N ILE A 18 -7.76 -26.95 -38.65
CA ILE A 18 -7.69 -25.59 -39.24
C ILE A 18 -8.82 -24.67 -38.71
N GLY A 19 -10.01 -25.23 -38.48
CA GLY A 19 -11.14 -24.51 -37.86
C GLY A 19 -10.84 -23.98 -36.44
N GLU A 20 -10.29 -24.82 -35.55
CA GLU A 20 -9.91 -24.43 -34.18
C GLU A 20 -8.85 -23.31 -34.18
N TYR A 21 -7.95 -23.33 -35.16
CA TYR A 21 -6.94 -22.29 -35.32
C TYR A 21 -7.55 -20.95 -35.77
N LEU A 22 -8.48 -20.97 -36.73
CA LEU A 22 -9.17 -19.77 -37.19
C LEU A 22 -10.07 -19.18 -36.10
N GLU A 23 -10.77 -20.02 -35.34
CA GLU A 23 -11.58 -19.60 -34.19
C GLU A 23 -10.74 -18.94 -33.10
N TYR A 24 -9.58 -19.52 -32.78
CA TYR A 24 -8.60 -18.92 -31.88
C TYR A 24 -8.03 -17.60 -32.40
N GLN A 25 -7.66 -17.52 -33.68
CA GLN A 25 -7.18 -16.27 -34.26
C GLN A 25 -8.22 -15.15 -34.16
N ARG A 26 -9.49 -15.45 -34.44
CA ARG A 26 -10.58 -14.49 -34.27
C ARG A 26 -10.67 -14.02 -32.82
N ASP A 27 -10.76 -14.95 -31.87
CA ASP A 27 -10.87 -14.60 -30.45
C ASP A 27 -9.65 -13.81 -29.95
N LEU A 28 -8.44 -14.19 -30.36
CA LEU A 28 -7.20 -13.48 -30.01
C LEU A 28 -7.23 -12.01 -30.51
N LEU A 29 -7.65 -11.78 -31.74
CA LEU A 29 -7.77 -10.44 -32.32
C LEU A 29 -8.85 -9.63 -31.61
N GLU A 30 -10.00 -10.23 -31.33
CA GLU A 30 -11.07 -9.59 -30.57
C GLU A 30 -10.59 -9.18 -29.16
N ARG A 31 -9.96 -10.10 -28.42
CA ARG A 31 -9.37 -9.83 -27.10
C ARG A 31 -8.31 -8.74 -27.15
N ALA A 32 -7.49 -8.71 -28.19
CA ALA A 32 -6.48 -7.65 -28.37
C ALA A 32 -7.11 -6.27 -28.54
N VAL A 33 -8.15 -6.14 -29.35
CA VAL A 33 -8.85 -4.85 -29.51
C VAL A 33 -9.47 -4.41 -28.18
N LEU A 34 -10.17 -5.30 -27.48
CA LEU A 34 -10.80 -4.99 -26.19
C LEU A 34 -9.78 -4.65 -25.10
N PHE A 35 -8.64 -5.33 -25.10
CA PHE A 35 -7.53 -5.03 -24.19
C PHE A 35 -6.98 -3.62 -24.44
N TRP A 36 -6.68 -3.27 -25.69
CA TRP A 36 -6.19 -1.94 -26.03
C TRP A 36 -7.23 -0.86 -25.76
N ASP A 37 -8.51 -1.14 -25.99
CA ASP A 37 -9.60 -0.24 -25.62
C ASP A 37 -9.68 -0.05 -24.10
N THR A 38 -9.51 -1.11 -23.31
CA THR A 38 -9.46 -1.01 -21.85
C THR A 38 -8.30 -0.12 -21.39
N LEU A 39 -7.11 -0.27 -21.98
CA LEU A 39 -5.97 0.59 -21.67
C LEU A 39 -6.15 2.05 -22.10
N ARG A 40 -6.91 2.29 -23.18
CA ARG A 40 -7.37 3.63 -23.61
C ARG A 40 -8.33 4.23 -22.59
N GLN A 41 -9.34 3.47 -22.17
CA GLN A 41 -10.30 3.91 -21.16
C GLN A 41 -9.60 4.28 -19.87
N ARG A 42 -8.65 3.46 -19.40
CA ARG A 42 -7.78 3.79 -18.26
C ARG A 42 -7.08 5.14 -18.44
N ALA A 43 -6.45 5.37 -19.59
CA ALA A 43 -5.75 6.62 -19.86
C ALA A 43 -6.69 7.84 -19.86
N ASN A 44 -7.87 7.69 -20.47
CA ASN A 44 -8.90 8.74 -20.46
C ASN A 44 -9.44 8.99 -19.04
N ASN A 45 -9.67 7.94 -18.26
CA ASN A 45 -10.12 8.04 -16.87
C ASN A 45 -9.09 8.77 -16.01
N MET A 46 -7.80 8.48 -16.18
CA MET A 46 -6.72 9.16 -15.48
C MET A 46 -6.70 10.66 -15.81
N ILE A 47 -6.75 11.03 -17.09
CA ILE A 47 -6.79 12.44 -17.52
C ILE A 47 -8.07 13.14 -17.01
N ALA A 48 -9.21 12.46 -17.05
CA ALA A 48 -10.47 13.01 -16.54
C ALA A 48 -10.40 13.27 -15.02
N HIS A 49 -9.79 12.34 -14.28
CA HIS A 49 -9.58 12.48 -12.84
C HIS A 49 -8.65 13.64 -12.49
N GLU A 50 -7.56 13.80 -13.24
CA GLU A 50 -6.64 14.95 -13.11
C GLU A 50 -7.34 16.28 -13.41
N ARG A 51 -8.14 16.34 -14.48
CA ARG A 51 -8.94 17.54 -14.81
C ARG A 51 -9.99 17.89 -13.77
N ALA A 52 -10.51 16.89 -13.06
CA ALA A 52 -11.41 17.09 -11.93
C ALA A 52 -10.68 17.54 -10.66
N GLY A 53 -9.35 17.70 -10.69
CA GLY A 53 -8.55 18.11 -9.54
C GLY A 53 -8.18 16.97 -8.61
N LEU A 54 -8.22 15.71 -9.08
CA LEU A 54 -7.93 14.49 -8.31
C LEU A 54 -8.71 14.44 -6.98
N PRO A 55 -10.06 14.41 -7.01
CA PRO A 55 -10.85 14.24 -5.80
C PRO A 55 -10.58 12.89 -5.12
N ALA A 56 -10.81 12.78 -3.80
CA ALA A 56 -10.67 11.51 -3.09
C ALA A 56 -11.60 10.43 -3.68
N LEU A 57 -11.09 9.21 -3.83
CA LEU A 57 -11.83 8.09 -4.42
C LEU A 57 -12.47 7.24 -3.32
N LEU A 58 -13.62 7.69 -2.82
CA LEU A 58 -14.43 6.96 -1.85
C LEU A 58 -15.71 6.45 -2.52
N ALA A 59 -16.14 5.23 -2.17
CA ALA A 59 -17.41 4.64 -2.60
C ALA A 59 -18.60 5.11 -1.75
N PHE A 60 -18.38 6.12 -0.90
CA PHE A 60 -19.28 6.55 0.17
C PHE A 60 -19.55 8.04 0.08
N GLN A 61 -20.75 8.47 0.51
CA GLN A 61 -21.01 9.90 0.68
C GLN A 61 -20.32 10.40 1.94
N TYR A 62 -19.86 11.65 1.88
CA TYR A 62 -19.15 12.26 2.99
C TYR A 62 -19.35 13.77 3.01
N GLU A 63 -19.09 14.35 4.17
CA GLU A 63 -18.90 15.79 4.33
C GLU A 63 -17.51 16.09 4.88
N THR A 64 -16.93 17.22 4.47
CA THR A 64 -15.67 17.72 5.02
C THR A 64 -15.93 18.46 6.33
N LEU A 65 -15.37 17.96 7.42
CA LEU A 65 -15.49 18.57 8.75
C LEU A 65 -14.41 19.61 9.03
N LEU A 66 -13.18 19.29 8.64
CA LEU A 66 -12.02 20.15 8.87
C LEU A 66 -11.10 20.11 7.65
N ASP A 67 -10.61 21.27 7.25
CA ASP A 67 -9.60 21.44 6.21
C ASP A 67 -8.36 22.06 6.83
N ALA A 68 -7.28 21.27 6.94
CA ALA A 68 -6.06 21.71 7.60
C ALA A 68 -5.28 22.75 6.79
N ARG A 69 -5.64 23.03 5.52
CA ARG A 69 -5.03 24.13 4.76
C ARG A 69 -5.37 25.49 5.35
N HIS A 70 -6.45 25.56 6.14
CA HIS A 70 -6.91 26.77 6.82
C HIS A 70 -6.48 26.83 8.30
N PHE A 71 -5.60 25.93 8.74
CA PHE A 71 -5.07 25.94 10.10
C PHE A 71 -3.93 26.94 10.24
N GLU A 72 -3.62 27.33 11.48
CA GLU A 72 -2.47 28.18 11.80
C GLU A 72 -1.15 27.54 11.35
N ARG A 73 -1.02 26.22 11.56
CA ARG A 73 0.01 25.37 10.95
C ARG A 73 -0.64 24.58 9.82
N PRO A 74 -0.56 25.07 8.57
CA PRO A 74 -1.33 24.50 7.48
C PRO A 74 -0.72 23.18 6.98
N ALA A 75 -1.59 22.21 6.70
CA ALA A 75 -1.24 20.97 6.04
C ALA A 75 -2.28 20.62 4.99
N ASN A 76 -1.91 19.91 3.93
CA ASN A 76 -2.81 19.53 2.83
C ASN A 76 -3.73 18.36 3.18
N TYR A 77 -4.17 18.25 4.43
CA TYR A 77 -5.03 17.18 4.93
C TYR A 77 -6.43 17.69 5.25
N ALA A 78 -7.43 16.81 5.20
CA ALA A 78 -8.79 17.10 5.63
C ALA A 78 -9.40 15.91 6.37
N LEU A 79 -10.29 16.20 7.30
CA LEU A 79 -11.10 15.21 8.00
C LEU A 79 -12.48 15.15 7.36
N LEU A 80 -12.88 13.96 6.96
CA LEU A 80 -14.21 13.66 6.44
C LEU A 80 -15.03 12.88 7.46
N ARG A 81 -16.33 13.13 7.50
CA ARG A 81 -17.33 12.25 8.12
C ARG A 81 -18.03 11.47 7.02
N ILE A 82 -18.04 10.16 7.12
CA ILE A 82 -18.82 9.31 6.21
C ILE A 82 -20.29 9.45 6.60
N THR A 83 -21.18 9.69 5.64
CA THR A 83 -22.60 9.93 5.90
C THR A 83 -23.50 8.82 5.38
N GLU A 84 -23.14 8.17 4.27
CA GLU A 84 -23.98 7.13 3.66
C GLU A 84 -23.14 6.06 2.96
N VAL A 85 -23.63 4.81 3.00
CA VAL A 85 -23.12 3.64 2.27
C VAL A 85 -24.26 3.02 1.46
N GLY A 86 -24.37 3.38 0.18
CA GLY A 86 -25.48 2.89 -0.64
C GLY A 86 -26.82 3.43 -0.14
N GLU A 87 -27.69 2.56 0.38
CA GLU A 87 -28.97 2.93 1.00
C GLU A 87 -28.88 3.09 2.53
N ASP A 88 -27.73 2.72 3.12
CA ASP A 88 -27.50 2.76 4.57
C ASP A 88 -27.04 4.17 4.98
N CYS A 89 -27.88 4.89 5.74
CA CYS A 89 -27.60 6.24 6.21
C CYS A 89 -26.99 6.24 7.62
N TRP A 90 -26.08 7.17 7.88
CA TRP A 90 -25.44 7.34 9.19
C TRP A 90 -26.44 7.35 10.34
N ASP A 91 -27.49 8.17 10.23
CA ASP A 91 -28.46 8.39 11.30
C ASP A 91 -29.21 7.12 11.72
N ASP A 92 -29.31 6.13 10.83
CA ASP A 92 -30.04 4.88 11.06
C ASP A 92 -29.11 3.68 11.34
N CYS A 93 -27.83 3.76 10.92
CA CYS A 93 -26.93 2.61 10.86
C CYS A 93 -25.79 2.64 11.88
N VAL A 94 -25.46 3.80 12.47
CA VAL A 94 -24.40 3.87 13.49
C VAL A 94 -24.98 3.81 14.90
N ASP A 95 -24.25 3.14 15.79
CA ASP A 95 -24.48 3.13 17.22
C ASP A 95 -23.61 4.22 17.87
N PRO A 96 -24.19 5.32 18.39
CA PRO A 96 -23.44 6.39 19.05
C PRO A 96 -22.68 5.92 20.30
N ASP A 97 -23.04 4.76 20.87
CA ASP A 97 -22.34 4.18 22.01
C ASP A 97 -21.10 3.37 21.60
N LYS A 98 -20.88 3.13 20.31
CA LYS A 98 -19.64 2.50 19.82
C LYS A 98 -18.52 3.54 19.64
N PRO A 99 -17.25 3.13 19.83
CA PRO A 99 -16.12 4.03 19.60
C PRO A 99 -16.05 4.43 18.12
N PRO A 100 -15.80 5.71 17.81
CA PRO A 100 -15.67 6.15 16.43
C PRO A 100 -14.39 5.59 15.81
N VAL A 101 -14.43 5.20 14.54
CA VAL A 101 -13.29 4.71 13.77
C VAL A 101 -12.77 5.84 12.87
N VAL A 102 -11.48 6.15 12.96
CA VAL A 102 -10.80 7.15 12.11
C VAL A 102 -9.79 6.43 11.24
N ILE A 103 -10.04 6.38 9.93
CA ILE A 103 -9.17 5.73 8.96
C ILE A 103 -8.19 6.75 8.37
N VAL A 104 -6.90 6.43 8.40
CA VAL A 104 -5.79 7.24 7.92
C VAL A 104 -5.07 6.47 6.82
N ASP A 105 -5.31 6.89 5.59
CA ASP A 105 -4.76 6.26 4.40
C ASP A 105 -3.28 6.57 4.17
N PRO A 106 -2.57 5.71 3.40
CA PRO A 106 -1.18 5.92 3.12
C PRO A 106 -0.96 6.99 2.07
N ARG A 107 -0.13 7.98 2.40
CA ARG A 107 0.51 8.87 1.45
C ARG A 107 1.77 8.23 0.86
N ALA A 108 1.57 7.15 0.11
CA ALA A 108 2.63 6.38 -0.55
C ALA A 108 2.76 6.73 -2.04
N GLY A 109 2.54 8.01 -2.38
CA GLY A 109 2.61 8.55 -3.75
C GLY A 109 1.30 8.48 -4.55
N HIS A 110 0.35 7.66 -4.13
CA HIS A 110 -1.03 7.65 -4.66
C HIS A 110 -1.94 8.58 -3.85
N GLY A 111 -3.12 8.87 -4.38
CA GLY A 111 -4.18 9.60 -3.69
C GLY A 111 -4.86 8.82 -2.56
N PRO A 112 -5.66 9.50 -1.71
CA PRO A 112 -6.44 8.86 -0.67
C PRO A 112 -7.65 8.11 -1.27
N GLY A 113 -8.14 7.14 -0.51
CA GLY A 113 -9.33 6.35 -0.79
C GLY A 113 -9.10 4.84 -0.72
N ILE A 114 -7.89 4.32 -0.52
CA ILE A 114 -7.62 2.88 -0.54
C ILE A 114 -8.37 2.12 0.57
N GLY A 115 -8.55 2.72 1.75
CA GLY A 115 -9.38 2.18 2.83
C GLY A 115 -10.90 2.29 2.60
N GLY A 116 -11.34 2.91 1.49
CA GLY A 116 -12.76 3.22 1.25
C GLY A 116 -13.24 3.29 -0.21
N PHE A 117 -12.44 2.86 -1.19
CA PHE A 117 -12.79 2.97 -2.61
C PHE A 117 -13.78 1.89 -3.08
N LYS A 118 -14.14 0.94 -2.19
CA LYS A 118 -15.13 -0.13 -2.39
C LYS A 118 -16.03 -0.26 -1.18
N ARG A 119 -17.23 -0.85 -1.36
CA ARG A 119 -18.13 -1.16 -0.23
C ARG A 119 -17.51 -2.16 0.74
N ASP A 120 -16.91 -3.24 0.24
CA ASP A 120 -16.13 -4.17 1.07
C ASP A 120 -14.73 -3.61 1.34
N SER A 121 -14.66 -2.68 2.28
CA SER A 121 -13.44 -1.98 2.70
C SER A 121 -13.48 -1.72 4.21
N GLU A 122 -12.41 -1.19 4.78
CA GLU A 122 -12.35 -0.82 6.20
C GLU A 122 -13.47 0.16 6.59
N VAL A 123 -13.75 1.16 5.74
CA VAL A 123 -14.88 2.08 5.95
C VAL A 123 -16.21 1.33 5.98
N GLY A 124 -16.45 0.47 4.99
CA GLY A 124 -17.72 -0.24 4.88
C GLY A 124 -17.94 -1.25 5.99
N ILE A 125 -16.89 -1.96 6.40
CA ILE A 125 -16.95 -2.91 7.52
C ILE A 125 -17.15 -2.17 8.84
N ALA A 126 -16.45 -1.06 9.09
CA ALA A 126 -16.65 -0.27 10.29
C ALA A 126 -18.10 0.26 10.42
N MET A 127 -18.66 0.77 9.33
CA MET A 127 -20.04 1.26 9.33
C MET A 127 -21.06 0.12 9.47
N HIS A 128 -20.82 -1.03 8.84
CA HIS A 128 -21.66 -2.23 8.96
C HIS A 128 -21.62 -2.87 10.36
N GLU A 129 -20.51 -2.72 11.08
CA GLU A 129 -20.43 -3.05 12.50
C GLU A 129 -20.98 -1.92 13.40
N GLY A 130 -21.58 -0.88 12.82
CA GLY A 130 -22.28 0.19 13.54
C GLY A 130 -21.38 1.25 14.15
N HIS A 131 -20.11 1.35 13.76
CA HIS A 131 -19.23 2.40 14.27
C HIS A 131 -19.46 3.73 13.54
N PRO A 132 -19.41 4.87 14.25
CA PRO A 132 -19.21 6.17 13.61
C PRO A 132 -17.89 6.21 12.83
N VAL A 133 -17.93 6.40 11.51
CA VAL A 133 -16.72 6.39 10.65
C VAL A 133 -16.28 7.79 10.18
N TYR A 134 -14.99 8.06 10.35
CA TYR A 134 -14.29 9.23 9.86
C TYR A 134 -13.12 8.81 8.96
N PHE A 135 -12.81 9.63 7.99
CA PHE A 135 -11.74 9.36 7.03
C PHE A 135 -10.83 10.56 6.88
N VAL A 136 -9.52 10.33 7.00
CA VAL A 136 -8.52 11.36 6.76
C VAL A 136 -8.07 11.28 5.31
N VAL A 137 -8.27 12.38 4.57
CA VAL A 137 -7.80 12.54 3.19
C VAL A 137 -6.71 13.58 3.12
N PHE A 138 -5.99 13.60 2.00
CA PHE A 138 -5.02 14.64 1.65
C PHE A 138 -5.22 15.10 0.21
N PHE A 139 -4.89 16.36 -0.06
CA PHE A 139 -5.02 16.97 -1.38
C PHE A 139 -3.79 16.68 -2.26
N PRO A 140 -3.90 16.80 -3.60
CA PRO A 140 -2.81 16.48 -4.53
C PRO A 140 -1.52 17.26 -4.31
N GLU A 141 -1.66 18.54 -4.00
CA GLU A 141 -0.53 19.45 -3.80
C GLU A 141 -0.32 19.67 -2.28
N PRO A 142 0.92 19.56 -1.78
CA PRO A 142 1.26 19.93 -0.42
C PRO A 142 1.12 21.45 -0.23
N VAL A 143 0.93 21.90 1.01
CA VAL A 143 1.11 23.32 1.33
C VAL A 143 2.61 23.65 1.17
N PRO A 144 3.00 24.80 0.57
CA PRO A 144 4.41 25.15 0.43
C PRO A 144 5.17 25.12 1.76
N GLY A 145 6.30 24.41 1.81
CA GLY A 145 7.13 24.27 3.01
C GLY A 145 6.54 23.40 4.13
N GLN A 146 5.42 22.72 3.88
CA GLN A 146 4.79 21.79 4.82
C GLN A 146 5.80 20.77 5.36
N LYS A 147 5.81 20.54 6.66
CA LYS A 147 6.68 19.56 7.32
C LYS A 147 5.85 18.38 7.83
N LEU A 148 6.55 17.30 8.19
CA LEU A 148 5.94 16.17 8.88
C LEU A 148 5.26 16.58 10.21
N SER A 149 5.84 17.54 10.94
CA SER A 149 5.24 18.11 12.16
C SER A 149 3.89 18.78 11.90
N ASP A 150 3.73 19.48 10.77
CA ASP A 150 2.47 20.16 10.42
C ASP A 150 1.37 19.13 10.11
N VAL A 151 1.74 18.03 9.43
CA VAL A 151 0.85 16.89 9.19
C VAL A 151 0.41 16.25 10.51
N LEU A 152 1.35 15.97 11.42
CA LEU A 152 1.02 15.37 12.73
C LEU A 152 0.17 16.32 13.59
N ASN A 153 0.40 17.63 13.53
CA ASN A 153 -0.46 18.62 14.19
C ASN A 153 -1.89 18.62 13.62
N ALA A 154 -2.04 18.52 12.30
CA ALA A 154 -3.35 18.41 11.66
C ALA A 154 -4.07 17.12 12.09
N LEU A 155 -3.39 15.97 12.06
CA LEU A 155 -3.95 14.68 12.49
C LEU A 155 -4.40 14.73 13.96
N ARG A 156 -3.59 15.32 14.85
CA ARG A 156 -3.95 15.53 16.26
C ARG A 156 -5.29 16.27 16.39
N ARG A 157 -5.40 17.42 15.72
CA ARG A 157 -6.63 18.24 15.75
C ARG A 157 -7.83 17.51 15.19
N PHE A 158 -7.64 16.63 14.22
CA PHE A 158 -8.70 15.77 13.69
C PHE A 158 -9.18 14.76 14.75
N VAL A 159 -8.26 14.05 15.39
CA VAL A 159 -8.58 13.09 16.46
C VAL A 159 -9.30 13.80 17.62
N GLU A 160 -8.82 14.96 18.05
CA GLU A 160 -9.48 15.79 19.08
C GLU A 160 -10.88 16.26 18.66
N ALA A 161 -11.08 16.57 17.38
CA ALA A 161 -12.38 16.96 16.86
C ALA A 161 -13.38 15.80 16.79
N VAL A 162 -12.89 14.58 16.54
CA VAL A 162 -13.69 13.35 16.61
C VAL A 162 -14.01 13.01 18.07
N ALA A 163 -13.02 13.01 18.96
CA ALA A 163 -13.20 12.73 20.38
C ALA A 163 -14.20 13.69 21.05
N ARG A 164 -14.18 14.99 20.69
CA ARG A 164 -15.18 15.97 21.16
C ARG A 164 -16.61 15.69 20.69
N ARG A 165 -16.77 15.03 19.54
CA ARG A 165 -18.08 14.64 19.00
C ARG A 165 -18.60 13.35 19.63
N HIS A 166 -17.73 12.55 20.25
CA HIS A 166 -18.06 11.26 20.87
C HIS A 166 -17.57 11.19 22.33
N PRO A 167 -18.17 11.96 23.26
CA PRO A 167 -17.70 12.02 24.64
C PRO A 167 -17.69 10.65 25.32
N GLY A 168 -16.56 10.29 25.94
CA GLY A 168 -16.40 9.01 26.64
C GLY A 168 -16.13 7.80 25.74
N LYS A 169 -16.04 8.00 24.42
CA LYS A 169 -15.77 6.95 23.43
C LYS A 169 -14.47 7.29 22.68
N PRO A 170 -13.30 6.83 23.18
CA PRO A 170 -12.04 7.20 22.56
C PRO A 170 -11.96 6.64 21.13
N PRO A 171 -11.45 7.40 20.14
CA PRO A 171 -11.43 6.94 18.76
C PRO A 171 -10.52 5.73 18.53
N VAL A 172 -10.95 4.80 17.69
CA VAL A 172 -10.10 3.74 17.13
C VAL A 172 -9.40 4.32 15.90
N LEU A 173 -8.08 4.33 15.90
CA LEU A 173 -7.27 4.88 14.82
C LEU A 173 -6.79 3.75 13.91
N TYR A 174 -7.38 3.66 12.72
CA TYR A 174 -6.99 2.72 11.69
C TYR A 174 -5.97 3.37 10.76
N GLY A 175 -4.71 2.95 10.83
CA GLY A 175 -3.65 3.48 10.01
C GLY A 175 -3.12 2.45 9.03
N ASN A 176 -3.14 2.81 7.74
CA ASN A 176 -2.75 1.94 6.64
C ASN A 176 -1.36 2.30 6.13
N CYS A 177 -0.43 1.34 6.14
CA CYS A 177 0.94 1.51 5.67
C CYS A 177 1.59 2.81 6.21
N GLN A 178 1.72 3.84 5.37
CA GLN A 178 2.23 5.14 5.76
C GLN A 178 1.38 5.84 6.85
N GLY A 179 0.07 5.68 6.78
CA GLY A 179 -0.87 6.19 7.78
C GLY A 179 -0.71 5.51 9.15
N GLY A 180 -0.32 4.23 9.19
CA GLY A 180 -0.10 3.52 10.44
C GLY A 180 1.12 4.01 11.19
N TRP A 181 2.26 4.21 10.53
CA TRP A 181 3.37 4.85 11.24
C TRP A 181 3.05 6.29 11.64
N ALA A 182 2.25 7.04 10.87
CA ALA A 182 1.83 8.39 11.26
C ALA A 182 0.96 8.38 12.54
N VAL A 183 0.03 7.42 12.64
CA VAL A 183 -0.75 7.16 13.87
C VAL A 183 0.16 6.76 15.03
N THR A 184 1.19 5.94 14.80
CA THR A 184 2.18 5.58 15.82
C THR A 184 2.98 6.80 16.29
N LEU A 185 3.48 7.64 15.37
CA LEU A 185 4.19 8.88 15.71
C LEU A 185 3.31 9.81 16.54
N LEU A 186 2.05 9.96 16.15
CA LEU A 186 1.09 10.77 16.88
C LEU A 186 0.87 10.21 18.30
N SER A 187 0.78 8.88 18.44
CA SER A 187 0.60 8.18 19.71
C SER A 187 1.82 8.27 20.64
N ALA A 188 3.02 8.25 20.07
CA ALA A 188 4.31 8.28 20.78
C ALA A 188 4.87 9.70 21.00
N SER A 189 4.23 10.73 20.43
CA SER A 189 4.60 12.12 20.63
C SER A 189 4.31 12.61 22.05
N CYS A 190 4.84 13.77 22.43
CA CYS A 190 4.87 14.27 23.81
C CYS A 190 3.49 14.51 24.43
N GLU A 191 2.50 14.81 23.61
CA GLU A 191 1.13 15.02 24.06
C GLU A 191 0.32 13.71 24.10
N GLY A 192 0.82 12.63 23.49
CA GLY A 192 0.14 11.33 23.43
C GLY A 192 -1.21 11.35 22.70
N MET A 193 -1.91 10.20 22.74
CA MET A 193 -3.30 10.02 22.31
C MET A 193 -3.98 8.93 23.16
N THR A 194 -5.29 8.79 23.00
CA THR A 194 -6.12 7.75 23.64
C THR A 194 -6.86 6.93 22.58
N GLY A 195 -7.33 5.73 22.95
CA GLY A 195 -8.08 4.82 22.07
C GLY A 195 -7.29 3.59 21.67
N ILE A 196 -7.69 2.88 20.63
CA ILE A 196 -6.93 1.72 20.10
C ILE A 196 -6.32 2.13 18.76
N SER A 197 -5.05 1.82 18.52
CA SER A 197 -4.44 2.02 17.21
C SER A 197 -4.32 0.69 16.47
N VAL A 198 -4.91 0.60 15.29
CA VAL A 198 -4.79 -0.54 14.37
C VAL A 198 -3.84 -0.17 13.24
N LEU A 199 -2.76 -0.93 13.10
CA LEU A 199 -1.64 -0.67 12.22
C LEU A 199 -1.60 -1.76 11.14
N ASN A 200 -2.15 -1.44 9.97
CA ASN A 200 -2.28 -2.39 8.87
C ASN A 200 -1.08 -2.26 7.94
N GLY A 201 -0.33 -3.34 7.73
CA GLY A 201 0.84 -3.37 6.83
C GLY A 201 1.79 -2.20 7.03
N SER A 202 2.03 -1.78 8.28
CA SER A 202 2.72 -0.54 8.63
C SER A 202 4.13 -0.80 9.16
N PRO A 203 5.20 -0.36 8.47
CA PRO A 203 6.56 -0.62 8.92
C PRO A 203 6.92 0.32 10.07
N LEU A 204 7.52 -0.23 11.11
CA LEU A 204 8.09 0.54 12.23
C LEU A 204 9.54 0.15 12.51
N SER A 205 9.99 -1.01 12.02
CA SER A 205 11.39 -1.39 11.92
C SER A 205 11.82 -1.39 10.45
N TYR A 206 12.58 -0.37 10.06
CA TYR A 206 12.85 -0.10 8.63
C TYR A 206 14.06 -0.87 8.10
N TRP A 207 14.99 -1.22 8.97
CA TRP A 207 16.19 -2.00 8.64
C TRP A 207 15.96 -3.51 8.75
N ASP A 208 14.98 -3.92 9.55
CA ASP A 208 14.67 -5.33 9.74
C ASP A 208 14.16 -5.99 8.45
N GLY A 209 14.53 -7.25 8.25
CA GLY A 209 14.08 -8.09 7.16
C GLY A 209 14.95 -9.33 6.97
N GLU A 210 14.33 -10.38 6.46
CA GLU A 210 15.02 -11.60 6.03
C GLU A 210 15.61 -11.46 4.62
N PRO A 211 16.71 -12.17 4.32
CA PRO A 211 17.21 -12.32 2.96
C PRO A 211 16.11 -12.83 2.00
N GLY A 212 16.03 -12.24 0.82
CA GLY A 212 15.08 -12.59 -0.25
C GLY A 212 13.64 -12.11 -0.05
N VAL A 213 13.30 -11.49 1.09
CA VAL A 213 11.92 -11.10 1.42
C VAL A 213 11.62 -9.64 1.09
N ASN A 214 12.53 -8.71 1.42
CA ASN A 214 12.30 -7.27 1.25
C ASN A 214 13.55 -6.53 0.73
N PRO A 215 13.83 -6.55 -0.58
CA PRO A 215 14.98 -5.85 -1.16
C PRO A 215 14.87 -4.32 -1.06
N MET A 216 13.68 -3.77 -0.80
CA MET A 216 13.46 -2.31 -0.78
C MET A 216 14.28 -1.62 0.31
N ARG A 217 14.49 -2.28 1.47
CA ARG A 217 15.30 -1.73 2.57
C ARG A 217 16.76 -1.47 2.16
N LEU A 218 17.27 -2.21 1.19
CA LEU A 218 18.65 -2.08 0.69
C LEU A 218 18.80 -0.93 -0.31
N ALA A 219 17.68 -0.50 -0.93
CA ALA A 219 17.70 0.54 -1.96
C ALA A 219 18.23 1.88 -1.43
N GLY A 220 17.98 2.20 -0.15
CA GLY A 220 18.53 3.39 0.50
C GLY A 220 20.06 3.42 0.46
N GLY A 221 20.72 2.29 0.71
CA GLY A 221 22.17 2.16 0.59
C GLY A 221 22.65 2.18 -0.86
N LEU A 222 22.04 1.36 -1.72
CA LEU A 222 22.46 1.21 -3.12
C LEU A 222 22.28 2.50 -3.96
N LEU A 223 21.35 3.39 -3.58
CA LEU A 223 21.12 4.68 -4.22
C LEU A 223 21.94 5.83 -3.59
N GLY A 224 22.78 5.53 -2.59
CA GLY A 224 23.63 6.51 -1.93
C GLY A 224 22.92 7.39 -0.89
N GLY A 225 21.73 6.99 -0.43
CA GLY A 225 21.01 7.63 0.67
C GLY A 225 19.93 8.64 0.23
N SER A 226 19.68 9.63 1.09
CA SER A 226 18.54 10.57 0.94
C SER A 226 18.76 11.68 -0.11
N TRP A 227 19.99 11.87 -0.61
CA TRP A 227 20.33 12.96 -1.53
C TRP A 227 19.50 12.92 -2.82
N LEU A 228 19.16 11.73 -3.34
CA LEU A 228 18.37 11.58 -4.56
C LEU A 228 16.92 12.04 -4.35
N THR A 229 16.38 11.84 -3.14
CA THR A 229 15.07 12.36 -2.74
C THR A 229 15.11 13.90 -2.70
N HIS A 230 16.19 14.48 -2.18
CA HIS A 230 16.38 15.94 -2.18
C HIS A 230 16.47 16.47 -3.61
N PHE A 231 17.28 15.83 -4.45
CA PHE A 231 17.49 16.21 -5.84
C PHE A 231 16.20 16.19 -6.67
N THR A 232 15.42 15.13 -6.55
CA THR A 232 14.15 15.01 -7.26
C THR A 232 13.11 16.03 -6.77
N ALA A 233 13.11 16.36 -5.47
CA ALA A 233 12.27 17.43 -4.93
C ALA A 233 12.71 18.83 -5.40
N ASP A 234 14.02 19.08 -5.52
CA ASP A 234 14.56 20.33 -6.08
C ASP A 234 14.20 20.51 -7.56
N LEU A 235 14.30 19.44 -8.35
CA LEU A 235 13.81 19.43 -9.74
C LEU A 235 12.30 19.68 -9.85
N GLY A 236 11.54 19.26 -8.85
CA GLY A 236 10.09 19.46 -8.76
C GLY A 236 9.67 20.81 -8.17
N ASP A 237 10.59 21.77 -8.07
CA ASP A 237 10.37 23.11 -7.52
C ASP A 237 9.87 23.07 -6.06
N GLY A 238 10.53 22.24 -5.24
CA GLY A 238 10.17 22.01 -3.84
C GLY A 238 9.08 20.97 -3.61
N ARG A 239 8.65 20.27 -4.66
CA ARG A 239 7.67 19.19 -4.60
C ARG A 239 8.30 17.88 -5.05
N PHE A 240 8.02 16.82 -4.32
CA PHE A 240 8.41 15.47 -4.68
C PHE A 240 7.22 14.75 -5.32
N ASP A 241 7.41 14.26 -6.55
CA ASP A 241 6.38 13.57 -7.31
C ASP A 241 6.19 12.13 -6.81
N GLY A 242 5.01 11.83 -6.25
CA GLY A 242 4.67 10.51 -5.74
C GLY A 242 4.68 9.40 -6.81
N ALA A 243 4.67 9.74 -8.10
CA ALA A 243 4.83 8.78 -9.17
C ALA A 243 6.15 7.99 -9.09
N TRP A 244 7.21 8.54 -8.48
CA TRP A 244 8.46 7.82 -8.22
C TRP A 244 8.28 6.71 -7.18
N LEU A 245 7.45 6.92 -6.15
CA LEU A 245 7.12 5.88 -5.15
C LEU A 245 6.28 4.78 -5.79
N ALA A 246 5.26 5.15 -6.57
CA ALA A 246 4.45 4.20 -7.32
C ALA A 246 5.30 3.33 -8.25
N GLN A 247 6.25 3.94 -8.96
CA GLN A 247 7.19 3.22 -9.82
C GLN A 247 8.08 2.27 -9.02
N ASN A 248 8.56 2.67 -7.84
CA ASN A 248 9.32 1.78 -6.97
C ASN A 248 8.50 0.55 -6.57
N PHE A 249 7.20 0.70 -6.25
CA PHE A 249 6.33 -0.44 -5.97
C PHE A 249 6.13 -1.36 -7.18
N GLU A 250 5.93 -0.82 -8.38
CA GLU A 250 5.85 -1.65 -9.60
C GLU A 250 7.15 -2.43 -9.86
N ASN A 251 8.30 -1.83 -9.54
CA ASN A 251 9.62 -2.45 -9.69
C ASN A 251 9.91 -3.54 -8.64
N LEU A 252 9.18 -3.61 -7.53
CA LEU A 252 9.38 -4.67 -6.54
C LEU A 252 8.99 -6.03 -7.11
N GLN A 253 7.84 -6.12 -7.77
CA GLN A 253 7.32 -7.36 -8.38
C GLN A 253 6.90 -7.09 -9.84
N PRO A 254 7.85 -6.85 -10.77
CA PRO A 254 7.53 -6.52 -12.16
C PRO A 254 6.77 -7.65 -12.86
N GLU A 255 7.00 -8.91 -12.47
CA GLU A 255 6.25 -10.06 -12.95
C GLU A 255 4.75 -9.93 -12.65
N LYS A 256 4.38 -9.30 -11.51
CA LYS A 256 2.98 -9.07 -11.14
C LYS A 256 2.46 -7.75 -11.69
N ALA A 257 3.14 -6.65 -11.39
CA ALA A 257 2.66 -5.29 -11.64
C ALA A 257 2.68 -4.91 -13.13
N VAL A 258 3.72 -5.35 -13.85
CA VAL A 258 3.93 -4.99 -15.27
C VAL A 258 3.41 -6.08 -16.20
N TRP A 259 3.59 -7.36 -15.86
CA TRP A 259 3.18 -8.48 -16.72
C TRP A 259 1.84 -9.12 -16.34
N GLU A 260 1.77 -9.82 -15.20
CA GLU A 260 0.64 -10.68 -14.84
C GLU A 260 -0.68 -9.93 -14.80
N LYS A 261 -0.70 -8.72 -14.25
CA LYS A 261 -1.87 -7.82 -14.25
C LYS A 261 -2.46 -7.64 -15.66
N HIS A 262 -1.63 -7.34 -16.65
CA HIS A 262 -2.05 -7.12 -18.02
C HIS A 262 -2.37 -8.45 -18.74
N ALA A 263 -1.60 -9.50 -18.50
CA ALA A 263 -1.85 -10.82 -19.04
C ALA A 263 -3.18 -11.41 -18.52
N HIS A 264 -3.51 -11.16 -17.25
CA HIS A 264 -4.77 -11.54 -16.63
C HIS A 264 -5.94 -10.77 -17.26
N LEU A 265 -5.82 -9.44 -17.39
CA LEU A 265 -6.81 -8.63 -18.11
C LEU A 265 -7.04 -9.15 -19.54
N PHE A 266 -5.96 -9.43 -20.28
CA PHE A 266 -6.05 -9.96 -21.64
C PHE A 266 -6.71 -11.34 -21.70
N ASN A 267 -6.36 -12.25 -20.79
CA ASN A 267 -6.91 -13.60 -20.77
C ASN A 267 -8.38 -13.65 -20.29
N LYS A 268 -8.80 -12.68 -19.47
CA LYS A 268 -10.13 -12.59 -18.87
C LYS A 268 -10.86 -11.31 -19.26
N ILE A 269 -10.66 -10.82 -20.49
CA ILE A 269 -11.13 -9.50 -20.92
C ILE A 269 -12.64 -9.31 -20.76
N ASP A 270 -13.41 -10.40 -20.89
CA ASP A 270 -14.86 -10.43 -20.78
C ASP A 270 -15.38 -10.18 -19.36
N THR A 271 -14.56 -10.40 -18.33
CA THR A 271 -14.96 -10.30 -16.92
C THR A 271 -14.10 -9.36 -16.09
N GLU A 272 -12.85 -9.14 -16.49
CA GLU A 272 -11.84 -8.45 -15.68
C GLU A 272 -11.77 -6.95 -15.95
N ARG A 273 -12.32 -6.48 -17.08
CA ARG A 273 -12.23 -5.08 -17.52
C ARG A 273 -12.64 -4.08 -16.45
N GLU A 274 -13.81 -4.27 -15.84
CA GLU A 274 -14.37 -3.32 -14.87
C GLU A 274 -13.54 -3.27 -13.59
N ARG A 275 -13.17 -4.44 -13.06
CA ARG A 275 -12.30 -4.55 -11.88
C ARG A 275 -10.94 -3.89 -12.11
N PHE A 276 -10.35 -4.09 -13.29
CA PHE A 276 -9.09 -3.47 -13.67
C PHE A 276 -9.21 -1.94 -13.74
N LEU A 277 -10.23 -1.43 -14.43
CA LEU A 277 -10.44 0.02 -14.58
C LEU A 277 -10.74 0.70 -13.26
N GLU A 278 -11.54 0.08 -12.39
CA GLU A 278 -11.84 0.58 -11.05
C GLU A 278 -10.57 0.73 -10.20
N PHE A 279 -9.73 -0.30 -10.16
CA PHE A 279 -8.45 -0.22 -9.44
C PHE A 279 -7.50 0.82 -10.04
N GLU A 280 -7.44 0.91 -11.37
CA GLU A 280 -6.57 1.89 -12.04
C GLU A 280 -6.98 3.35 -11.81
N ARG A 281 -8.24 3.63 -11.43
CA ARG A 281 -8.63 4.99 -11.03
C ARG A 281 -7.82 5.47 -9.84
N TRP A 282 -7.57 4.58 -8.86
CA TRP A 282 -6.71 4.87 -7.72
C TRP A 282 -5.22 4.76 -8.07
N TRP A 283 -4.81 3.66 -8.71
CA TRP A 283 -3.39 3.41 -9.05
C TRP A 283 -2.78 4.47 -9.98
N GLY A 284 -3.60 5.11 -10.82
CA GLY A 284 -3.16 6.19 -11.73
C GLY A 284 -3.17 7.60 -11.11
N GLY A 285 -3.67 7.77 -9.88
CA GLY A 285 -3.77 9.08 -9.21
C GLY A 285 -2.53 9.40 -8.39
N PHE A 286 -1.55 10.11 -8.98
CA PHE A 286 -0.28 10.42 -8.32
C PHE A 286 -0.30 11.78 -7.62
N TYR A 287 0.10 11.80 -6.35
CA TYR A 287 0.05 12.96 -5.46
C TYR A 287 1.46 13.39 -5.06
N PHE A 288 1.62 14.66 -4.69
CA PHE A 288 2.92 15.22 -4.33
C PHE A 288 3.14 15.20 -2.81
N LEU A 289 4.41 15.21 -2.39
CA LEU A 289 4.84 15.57 -1.04
C LEU A 289 5.67 16.84 -1.11
N SER A 290 5.72 17.64 -0.03
CA SER A 290 6.70 18.73 0.01
C SER A 290 8.11 18.14 0.16
N ARG A 291 9.13 18.91 -0.24
CA ARG A 291 10.53 18.56 -0.01
C ARG A 291 10.79 18.23 1.46
N GLU A 292 10.33 19.08 2.37
CA GLU A 292 10.61 18.97 3.80
C GLU A 292 9.96 17.71 4.41
N GLU A 293 8.73 17.38 3.99
CA GLU A 293 8.00 16.19 4.44
C GLU A 293 8.70 14.91 3.97
N ILE A 294 8.96 14.76 2.67
CA ILE A 294 9.56 13.52 2.15
C ILE A 294 10.98 13.32 2.66
N LEU A 295 11.77 14.40 2.82
CA LEU A 295 13.11 14.29 3.35
C LEU A 295 13.12 13.88 4.81
N SER A 296 12.21 14.40 5.64
CA SER A 296 12.07 13.97 7.03
C SER A 296 11.73 12.48 7.11
N ILE A 297 10.80 12.01 6.26
CA ILE A 297 10.41 10.59 6.20
C ILE A 297 11.59 9.70 5.79
N VAL A 298 12.21 9.97 4.65
CA VAL A 298 13.27 9.11 4.10
C VAL A 298 14.51 9.12 4.99
N ARG A 299 14.92 10.30 5.47
CA ARG A 299 16.10 10.45 6.32
C ARG A 299 15.91 9.79 7.67
N ASN A 300 14.82 10.11 8.37
CA ASN A 300 14.71 9.75 9.77
C ASN A 300 14.14 8.34 9.95
N LEU A 301 13.22 7.90 9.09
CA LEU A 301 12.57 6.60 9.21
C LEU A 301 13.31 5.52 8.42
N PHE A 302 13.35 5.63 7.09
CA PHE A 302 13.81 4.54 6.23
C PHE A 302 15.33 4.35 6.26
N ILE A 303 16.10 5.44 6.21
CA ILE A 303 17.56 5.36 6.20
C ILE A 303 18.13 5.45 7.62
N GLY A 304 17.64 6.39 8.44
CA GLY A 304 18.15 6.65 9.79
C GLY A 304 17.61 5.72 10.86
N ASN A 305 16.44 5.09 10.63
CA ASN A 305 15.76 4.19 11.57
C ASN A 305 15.66 4.78 12.98
N GLU A 306 15.41 6.08 13.07
CA GLU A 306 15.46 6.85 14.32
C GLU A 306 14.29 6.54 15.26
N LEU A 307 13.17 6.05 14.71
CA LEU A 307 11.95 5.79 15.45
C LEU A 307 12.12 4.69 16.51
N GLU A 308 12.52 3.48 16.11
CA GLU A 308 12.74 2.38 17.06
C GLU A 308 13.93 2.62 18.00
N GLN A 309 14.82 3.53 17.62
CA GLN A 309 16.00 3.92 18.41
C GLN A 309 15.72 5.07 19.38
N GLY A 310 14.49 5.61 19.41
CA GLY A 310 14.10 6.73 20.29
C GLY A 310 14.84 8.04 19.99
N ARG A 311 15.32 8.22 18.75
CA ARG A 311 16.08 9.40 18.30
C ARG A 311 15.29 10.38 17.45
N LEU A 312 14.06 10.02 17.05
CA LEU A 312 13.26 10.85 16.19
C LEU A 312 12.70 12.06 16.96
N GLU A 313 13.08 13.25 16.53
CA GLU A 313 12.51 14.51 17.00
C GLU A 313 11.52 15.06 15.96
N ILE A 314 10.24 15.21 16.33
CA ILE A 314 9.21 15.75 15.41
C ILE A 314 9.22 17.28 15.43
N GLU A 315 9.24 17.85 16.63
CA GLU A 315 9.33 19.28 16.90
C GLU A 315 10.44 19.53 17.92
N PRO A 316 11.10 20.70 17.92
CA PRO A 316 12.13 21.02 18.89
C PRO A 316 11.68 20.76 20.33
N GLY A 317 12.41 19.91 21.05
CA GLY A 317 12.11 19.49 22.42
C GLY A 317 11.10 18.34 22.53
N CYS A 318 10.57 17.82 21.41
CA CYS A 318 9.65 16.69 21.40
C CYS A 318 10.23 15.45 20.71
N MET A 319 10.93 14.65 21.52
CA MET A 319 11.40 13.31 21.14
C MET A 319 10.24 12.31 21.17
N VAL A 320 10.13 11.54 20.10
CA VAL A 320 9.20 10.41 20.01
C VAL A 320 9.71 9.26 20.86
N ASP A 321 8.82 8.69 21.67
CA ASP A 321 9.13 7.56 22.52
C ASP A 321 7.99 6.53 22.44
N LEU A 322 8.27 5.41 21.78
CA LEU A 322 7.31 4.32 21.60
C LEU A 322 6.85 3.72 22.94
N ARG A 323 7.63 3.86 24.01
CA ARG A 323 7.25 3.41 25.36
C ARG A 323 6.18 4.29 26.01
N ARG A 324 5.92 5.49 25.48
CA ARG A 324 4.83 6.36 25.96
C ARG A 324 3.45 5.92 25.51
N ILE A 325 3.37 5.07 24.48
CA ILE A 325 2.10 4.52 24.04
C ILE A 325 1.58 3.60 25.14
N ALA A 326 0.52 4.02 25.83
CA ALA A 326 -0.09 3.26 26.93
C ALA A 326 -1.36 2.51 26.51
N HIS A 327 -1.88 2.83 25.32
CA HIS A 327 -3.11 2.27 24.80
C HIS A 327 -2.84 1.09 23.84
N PRO A 328 -3.82 0.18 23.66
CA PRO A 328 -3.58 -1.03 22.89
C PRO A 328 -3.17 -0.74 21.44
N LEU A 329 -2.16 -1.48 20.98
CA LEU A 329 -1.74 -1.53 19.58
C LEU A 329 -2.19 -2.85 18.96
N VAL A 330 -2.85 -2.79 17.82
CA VAL A 330 -3.21 -3.95 16.99
C VAL A 330 -2.38 -3.89 15.71
N ILE A 331 -1.54 -4.87 15.44
CA ILE A 331 -0.66 -4.89 14.26
C ILE A 331 -1.11 -5.98 13.31
N PHE A 332 -1.49 -5.62 12.09
CA PHE A 332 -1.84 -6.59 11.05
C PHE A 332 -0.73 -6.66 9.99
N ALA A 333 -0.02 -7.79 9.95
CA ALA A 333 1.03 -8.06 8.97
C ALA A 333 0.72 -9.29 8.11
N SER A 334 1.46 -9.49 7.03
CA SER A 334 1.28 -10.66 6.16
C SER A 334 2.61 -11.17 5.61
N TYR A 335 2.79 -12.49 5.58
CA TYR A 335 3.95 -13.13 4.94
C TYR A 335 3.91 -13.05 3.41
N GLY A 336 2.76 -12.71 2.83
CA GLY A 336 2.65 -12.37 1.41
C GLY A 336 3.08 -10.93 1.07
N ASP A 337 3.32 -10.11 2.09
CA ASP A 337 3.71 -8.71 1.96
C ASP A 337 5.25 -8.60 1.82
N ASN A 338 5.69 -8.07 0.69
CA ASN A 338 7.11 -7.81 0.38
C ASN A 338 7.51 -6.33 0.58
N ILE A 339 6.59 -5.50 1.06
CA ILE A 339 6.79 -4.09 1.42
C ILE A 339 6.97 -3.99 2.93
N THR A 340 6.05 -4.61 3.69
CA THR A 340 6.06 -4.64 5.16
C THR A 340 5.76 -6.04 5.69
N PRO A 341 6.71 -6.99 5.52
CA PRO A 341 6.58 -8.32 6.12
C PRO A 341 6.53 -8.24 7.66
N PRO A 342 6.15 -9.33 8.36
CA PRO A 342 6.05 -9.35 9.82
C PRO A 342 7.31 -8.84 10.54
N HIS A 343 8.50 -9.11 10.01
CA HIS A 343 9.77 -8.55 10.50
C HIS A 343 9.73 -7.01 10.60
N GLN A 344 9.30 -6.30 9.56
CA GLN A 344 9.24 -4.83 9.59
C GLN A 344 8.09 -4.27 10.44
N ALA A 345 6.99 -5.02 10.54
CA ALA A 345 5.85 -4.62 11.35
C ALA A 345 6.08 -4.84 12.86
N LEU A 346 6.84 -5.88 13.24
CA LEU A 346 7.00 -6.34 14.62
C LEU A 346 8.42 -6.15 15.19
N GLY A 347 9.45 -6.04 14.35
CA GLY A 347 10.87 -6.03 14.75
C GLY A 347 11.27 -4.87 15.66
N TRP A 348 10.47 -3.80 15.69
CA TRP A 348 10.67 -2.67 16.60
C TRP A 348 10.36 -3.04 18.06
N ILE A 349 9.50 -4.05 18.29
CA ILE A 349 9.07 -4.47 19.63
C ILE A 349 10.27 -4.93 20.46
N PRO A 350 11.10 -5.90 20.02
CA PRO A 350 12.31 -6.29 20.74
C PRO A 350 13.41 -5.21 20.73
N ALA A 351 13.33 -4.21 19.84
CA ALA A 351 14.25 -3.06 19.88
C ALA A 351 13.87 -2.05 20.99
N VAL A 352 12.58 -1.92 21.31
CA VAL A 352 12.04 -0.98 22.31
C VAL A 352 11.90 -1.61 23.70
N TYR A 353 11.58 -2.91 23.76
CA TYR A 353 11.39 -3.67 24.99
C TYR A 353 12.40 -4.79 25.09
N GLU A 354 13.16 -4.82 26.18
CA GLU A 354 14.25 -5.80 26.36
C GLU A 354 13.72 -7.24 26.36
N ASN A 355 12.55 -7.46 26.95
CA ASN A 355 11.91 -8.77 27.09
C ASN A 355 10.41 -8.61 27.40
N THR A 356 9.70 -9.72 27.51
CA THR A 356 8.25 -9.72 27.77
C THR A 356 7.90 -9.03 29.10
N GLU A 357 8.73 -9.18 30.13
CA GLU A 357 8.49 -8.55 31.42
C GLU A 357 8.71 -7.03 31.38
N ASP A 358 9.65 -6.55 30.56
CA ASP A 358 9.82 -5.11 30.31
C ASP A 358 8.61 -4.50 29.59
N LEU A 359 8.07 -5.18 28.56
CA LEU A 359 6.82 -4.78 27.89
C LEU A 359 5.66 -4.67 28.88
N LYS A 360 5.49 -5.68 29.75
CA LYS A 360 4.44 -5.69 30.77
C LYS A 360 4.62 -4.57 31.79
N ARG A 361 5.86 -4.31 32.23
CA ARG A 361 6.20 -3.24 33.17
C ARG A 361 5.91 -1.85 32.60
N ALA A 362 6.09 -1.69 31.29
CA ALA A 362 5.69 -0.48 30.56
C ALA A 362 4.16 -0.32 30.45
N GLY A 363 3.37 -1.32 30.87
CA GLY A 363 1.91 -1.27 30.82
C GLY A 363 1.33 -1.42 29.42
N GLN A 364 2.16 -1.80 28.44
CA GLN A 364 1.76 -1.84 27.04
C GLN A 364 1.04 -3.16 26.69
N ARG A 365 0.04 -3.05 25.83
CA ARG A 365 -0.76 -4.14 25.27
C ARG A 365 -0.59 -4.16 23.76
N ILE A 366 0.07 -5.18 23.23
CA ILE A 366 0.27 -5.35 21.79
C ILE A 366 -0.41 -6.64 21.35
N VAL A 367 -1.33 -6.52 20.41
CA VAL A 367 -1.97 -7.63 19.72
C VAL A 367 -1.47 -7.62 18.28
N TYR A 368 -1.09 -8.77 17.74
CA TYR A 368 -0.76 -8.86 16.32
C TYR A 368 -1.50 -10.01 15.64
N LEU A 369 -1.76 -9.84 14.35
CA LEU A 369 -2.38 -10.80 13.45
C LEU A 369 -1.44 -10.98 12.25
N THR A 370 -1.21 -12.22 11.84
CA THR A 370 -0.48 -12.51 10.61
C THR A 370 -1.36 -13.23 9.60
N HIS A 371 -1.32 -12.80 8.34
CA HIS A 371 -1.93 -13.53 7.22
C HIS A 371 -0.86 -14.27 6.40
N PRO A 372 -1.08 -15.53 5.98
CA PRO A 372 -0.02 -16.33 5.37
C PRO A 372 0.34 -15.93 3.93
N ARG A 373 -0.58 -15.34 3.16
CA ARG A 373 -0.43 -15.20 1.69
C ARG A 373 -0.83 -13.86 1.09
N THR A 374 -1.37 -12.94 1.87
CA THR A 374 -1.99 -11.73 1.31
C THR A 374 -0.89 -10.73 0.97
N GLY A 375 -0.89 -10.18 -0.25
CA GLY A 375 0.06 -9.13 -0.60
C GLY A 375 -0.23 -7.82 0.13
N HIS A 376 0.71 -6.89 0.15
CA HIS A 376 0.58 -5.59 0.83
C HIS A 376 -0.78 -4.91 0.61
N LEU A 377 -1.15 -4.67 -0.65
CA LEU A 377 -2.43 -4.03 -0.96
C LEU A 377 -3.63 -4.87 -0.52
N GLY A 378 -3.52 -6.19 -0.58
CA GLY A 378 -4.60 -7.09 -0.19
C GLY A 378 -4.97 -6.98 1.28
N ILE A 379 -4.08 -6.48 2.15
CA ILE A 379 -4.38 -6.18 3.55
C ILE A 379 -5.51 -5.14 3.65
N PHE A 380 -5.56 -4.16 2.75
CA PHE A 380 -6.50 -3.04 2.80
C PHE A 380 -7.67 -3.20 1.82
N VAL A 381 -7.40 -3.78 0.63
CA VAL A 381 -8.34 -3.73 -0.51
C VAL A 381 -9.06 -5.04 -0.79
N SER A 382 -8.62 -6.14 -0.18
CA SER A 382 -9.26 -7.43 -0.44
C SER A 382 -10.58 -7.51 0.31
N ALA A 383 -11.68 -7.69 -0.43
CA ALA A 383 -13.00 -7.90 0.17
C ALA A 383 -13.00 -9.09 1.15
N SER A 384 -12.25 -10.16 0.85
CA SER A 384 -12.14 -11.30 1.77
C SER A 384 -11.44 -10.94 3.08
N VAL A 385 -10.45 -10.03 3.02
CA VAL A 385 -9.70 -9.59 4.21
C VAL A 385 -10.50 -8.59 5.03
N ALA A 386 -11.22 -7.70 4.36
CA ALA A 386 -12.17 -6.79 4.98
C ALA A 386 -13.25 -7.54 5.78
N ARG A 387 -13.89 -8.53 5.15
CA ARG A 387 -15.03 -9.25 5.74
C ARG A 387 -14.65 -10.17 6.90
N LEU A 388 -13.41 -10.65 6.97
CA LEU A 388 -12.95 -11.55 8.02
C LEU A 388 -12.01 -10.85 9.01
N GLU A 389 -10.79 -10.51 8.61
CA GLU A 389 -9.76 -9.99 9.51
C GLU A 389 -10.12 -8.63 10.11
N HIS A 390 -10.52 -7.66 9.28
CA HIS A 390 -10.89 -6.33 9.78
C HIS A 390 -12.17 -6.37 10.62
N ARG A 391 -13.17 -7.17 10.20
CA ARG A 391 -14.37 -7.43 11.02
C ARG A 391 -13.98 -8.02 12.37
N ALA A 392 -13.10 -9.03 12.40
CA ALA A 392 -12.66 -9.68 13.63
C ALA A 392 -11.93 -8.72 14.58
N ILE A 393 -11.13 -7.79 14.06
CA ILE A 393 -10.49 -6.76 14.87
C ILE A 393 -11.55 -5.86 15.51
N LEU A 394 -12.50 -5.34 14.72
CA LEU A 394 -13.55 -4.44 15.21
C LEU A 394 -14.51 -5.13 16.20
N GLU A 395 -14.91 -6.37 15.93
CA GLU A 395 -15.76 -7.17 16.83
C GLU A 395 -15.03 -7.60 18.13
N SER A 396 -13.72 -7.34 18.25
CA SER A 396 -12.92 -7.75 19.42
C SER A 396 -12.27 -6.57 20.17
N LEU A 397 -12.66 -5.33 19.88
CA LEU A 397 -12.07 -4.13 20.51
C LEU A 397 -12.17 -4.15 22.04
N GLU A 398 -13.33 -4.51 22.59
CA GLU A 398 -13.53 -4.62 24.05
C GLU A 398 -12.67 -5.72 24.66
N GLU A 399 -12.55 -6.88 23.99
CA GLU A 399 -11.70 -7.98 24.42
C GLU A 399 -10.23 -7.57 24.45
N ILE A 400 -9.77 -6.85 23.41
CA ILE A 400 -8.40 -6.33 23.29
C ILE A 400 -8.10 -5.30 24.38
N GLU A 401 -9.04 -4.39 24.67
CA GLU A 401 -8.85 -3.38 25.71
C GLU A 401 -8.74 -4.00 27.11
N ALA A 402 -9.48 -5.10 27.35
CA ALA A 402 -9.50 -5.84 28.61
C ALA A 402 -8.29 -6.75 28.83
N LEU A 403 -7.45 -6.99 27.80
CA LEU A 403 -6.23 -7.79 27.96
C LEU A 403 -5.27 -7.12 28.97
N PRO A 404 -4.62 -7.90 29.85
CA PRO A 404 -3.54 -7.36 30.64
C PRO A 404 -2.35 -6.97 29.73
N PRO A 405 -1.44 -6.11 30.21
CA PRO A 405 -0.21 -5.80 29.49
C PRO A 405 0.53 -7.07 29.04
N GLY A 406 1.07 -7.04 27.82
CA GLY A 406 1.70 -8.19 27.18
C GLY A 406 1.64 -8.16 25.66
N LEU A 407 2.27 -9.17 25.06
CA LEU A 407 2.27 -9.44 23.63
C LEU A 407 1.34 -10.63 23.33
N TYR A 408 0.43 -10.46 22.39
CA TYR A 408 -0.58 -11.47 22.03
C TYR A 408 -0.66 -11.66 20.53
N GLU A 409 -0.79 -12.90 20.10
CA GLU A 409 -1.18 -13.22 18.73
C GLU A 409 -2.68 -13.47 18.68
N MET A 410 -3.38 -12.70 17.85
CA MET A 410 -4.78 -12.91 17.52
C MET A 410 -4.88 -14.04 16.49
N LYS A 411 -5.53 -15.14 16.87
CA LYS A 411 -5.87 -16.24 15.98
C LYS A 411 -7.36 -16.21 15.68
N ILE A 412 -7.69 -16.25 14.39
CA ILE A 412 -9.06 -16.33 13.88
C ILE A 412 -9.30 -17.77 13.42
N ASP A 413 -10.13 -18.50 14.15
CA ASP A 413 -10.58 -19.85 13.77
C ASP A 413 -11.90 -19.74 13.00
N ASN A 414 -11.83 -19.95 11.69
CA ASN A 414 -12.98 -19.92 10.79
C ASN A 414 -13.23 -21.32 10.21
N PRO A 415 -13.96 -22.19 10.93
CA PRO A 415 -14.17 -23.59 10.51
C PRO A 415 -14.98 -23.71 9.22
N SER A 416 -15.78 -22.68 8.88
CA SER A 416 -16.57 -22.65 7.65
C SER A 416 -15.74 -22.36 6.40
N GLY A 417 -14.60 -21.69 6.56
CA GLY A 417 -13.80 -21.16 5.44
C GLY A 417 -14.47 -20.02 4.67
N ASP A 418 -15.68 -19.59 5.07
CA ASP A 418 -16.39 -18.47 4.47
C ASP A 418 -15.79 -17.15 4.97
N PRO A 419 -15.22 -16.30 4.10
CA PRO A 419 -14.66 -15.02 4.53
C PRO A 419 -15.74 -14.01 4.94
N ASP A 420 -17.02 -14.24 4.66
CA ASP A 420 -18.13 -13.36 5.05
C ASP A 420 -18.96 -13.91 6.21
N CYS A 421 -18.28 -14.31 7.27
CA CYS A 421 -18.91 -14.83 8.48
C CYS A 421 -18.88 -13.79 9.62
N ARG A 422 -19.84 -13.90 10.56
CA ARG A 422 -19.92 -13.06 11.77
C ARG A 422 -19.82 -13.91 13.02
N LYS A 423 -19.43 -13.35 14.18
CA LYS A 423 -19.55 -14.08 15.45
C LYS A 423 -21.01 -14.57 15.62
N PRO A 424 -21.23 -15.85 16.00
CA PRO A 424 -20.26 -16.84 16.49
C PRO A 424 -19.73 -17.85 15.43
N GLN A 425 -19.90 -17.59 14.13
CA GLN A 425 -19.48 -18.51 13.05
C GLN A 425 -17.95 -18.67 12.94
N TYR A 426 -17.19 -17.69 13.42
CA TYR A 426 -15.76 -17.78 13.66
C TYR A 426 -15.47 -17.45 15.14
N GLN A 427 -14.31 -17.90 15.62
CA GLN A 427 -13.83 -17.63 16.98
C GLN A 427 -12.52 -16.87 16.95
N VAL A 428 -12.39 -15.86 17.81
CA VAL A 428 -11.12 -15.17 18.08
C VAL A 428 -10.53 -15.72 19.37
N ARG A 429 -9.22 -15.96 19.37
CA ARG A 429 -8.45 -16.23 20.58
C ARG A 429 -7.17 -15.42 20.59
N PHE A 430 -6.77 -14.96 21.77
CA PHE A 430 -5.53 -14.22 21.99
C PHE A 430 -4.51 -15.15 22.66
N GLU A 431 -3.51 -15.59 21.91
CA GLU A 431 -2.44 -16.45 22.42
C GLU A 431 -1.29 -15.58 22.94
N PRO A 432 -0.90 -15.67 24.22
CA PRO A 432 0.28 -14.97 24.73
C PRO A 432 1.54 -15.39 23.96
N ARG A 433 2.37 -14.40 23.63
CA ARG A 433 3.65 -14.57 22.94
C ARG A 433 4.76 -13.88 23.73
N ARG A 434 5.99 -14.21 23.37
CA ARG A 434 7.17 -13.62 24.02
C ARG A 434 7.85 -12.61 23.09
N VAL A 435 8.20 -11.45 23.61
CA VAL A 435 8.98 -10.43 22.87
C VAL A 435 10.30 -11.02 22.36
N GLU A 436 10.90 -11.88 23.16
CA GLU A 436 12.14 -12.60 22.90
C GLU A 436 12.05 -13.55 21.68
N GLU A 437 10.84 -13.90 21.24
CA GLU A 437 10.60 -14.75 20.06
C GLU A 437 10.53 -13.93 18.76
N LEU A 438 10.45 -12.59 18.82
CA LEU A 438 10.35 -11.71 17.65
C LEU A 438 11.72 -11.29 17.09
N HIS A 439 12.81 -11.84 17.60
CA HIS A 439 14.16 -11.44 17.18
C HIS A 439 14.48 -11.91 15.77
N SER A 440 14.96 -11.00 14.93
CA SER A 440 15.54 -11.29 13.64
C SER A 440 17.02 -10.91 13.64
N ASP A 441 17.83 -11.69 12.93
CA ASP A 441 19.24 -11.38 12.71
C ASP A 441 19.39 -10.61 11.39
N TYR A 442 19.81 -9.35 11.47
CA TYR A 442 20.07 -8.51 10.30
C TYR A 442 21.35 -7.67 10.52
N PRO A 443 22.08 -7.29 9.44
CA PRO A 443 23.39 -6.67 9.56
C PRO A 443 23.30 -5.20 9.99
N ARG A 444 23.02 -4.95 11.27
CA ARG A 444 22.80 -3.61 11.82
C ARG A 444 23.98 -2.66 11.57
N GLU A 445 25.21 -3.14 11.66
CA GLU A 445 26.42 -2.34 11.36
C GLU A 445 26.45 -1.84 9.92
N ALA A 446 26.08 -2.68 8.95
CA ALA A 446 26.01 -2.29 7.55
C ALA A 446 24.98 -1.17 7.31
N PHE A 447 23.82 -1.23 7.98
CA PHE A 447 22.83 -0.16 7.91
C PHE A 447 23.27 1.14 8.59
N GLU A 448 24.06 1.07 9.67
CA GLU A 448 24.69 2.26 10.25
C GLU A 448 25.71 2.90 9.28
N HIS A 449 26.49 2.10 8.55
CA HIS A 449 27.36 2.61 7.48
C HIS A 449 26.56 3.30 6.37
N VAL A 450 25.42 2.72 5.96
CA VAL A 450 24.50 3.34 5.00
C VAL A 450 23.98 4.68 5.51
N ARG A 451 23.62 4.77 6.79
CA ARG A 451 23.18 6.02 7.42
C ARG A 451 24.27 7.10 7.34
N HIS A 452 25.50 6.79 7.74
CA HIS A 452 26.62 7.76 7.70
C HIS A 452 26.93 8.21 6.27
N MET A 453 26.94 7.28 5.32
CA MET A 453 27.13 7.60 3.90
C MET A 453 26.01 8.51 3.39
N SER A 454 24.75 8.23 3.76
CA SER A 454 23.60 9.05 3.38
C SER A 454 23.71 10.48 3.93
N GLU A 455 24.08 10.64 5.20
CA GLU A 455 24.27 11.95 5.85
C GLU A 455 25.38 12.76 5.14
N PHE A 456 26.48 12.10 4.78
CA PHE A 456 27.58 12.71 4.03
C PHE A 456 27.15 13.15 2.63
N ASN A 457 26.53 12.25 1.84
CA ASN A 457 26.07 12.53 0.49
C ASN A 457 24.99 13.62 0.45
N GLU A 458 24.04 13.59 1.39
CA GLU A 458 23.03 14.63 1.53
C GLU A 458 23.68 15.98 1.78
N THR A 459 24.65 16.04 2.69
CA THR A 459 25.35 17.28 3.03
C THR A 459 26.08 17.85 1.81
N LEU A 460 26.78 17.01 1.05
CA LEU A 460 27.44 17.42 -0.18
C LEU A 460 26.44 17.96 -1.20
N TYR A 461 25.35 17.24 -1.44
CA TYR A 461 24.32 17.67 -2.38
C TYR A 461 23.70 19.01 -1.95
N ARG A 462 23.23 19.12 -0.70
CA ARG A 462 22.54 20.28 -0.16
C ARG A 462 23.41 21.54 -0.20
N VAL A 463 24.71 21.41 0.10
CA VAL A 463 25.63 22.56 0.14
C VAL A 463 26.09 22.97 -1.26
N PHE A 464 26.45 22.01 -2.11
CA PHE A 464 27.18 22.31 -3.36
C PHE A 464 26.34 22.23 -4.63
N ALA A 465 25.29 21.40 -4.68
CA ALA A 465 24.52 21.15 -5.89
C ALA A 465 23.10 21.75 -5.83
N SER A 466 22.41 21.58 -4.70
CA SER A 466 21.03 22.01 -4.49
C SER A 466 20.77 23.48 -4.88
N PRO A 467 21.62 24.47 -4.50
CA PRO A 467 21.40 25.87 -4.91
C PRO A 467 21.38 26.07 -6.43
N TRP A 468 22.21 25.33 -7.16
CA TRP A 468 22.23 25.39 -8.62
C TRP A 468 20.99 24.73 -9.21
N VAL A 469 20.62 23.53 -8.73
CA VAL A 469 19.42 22.82 -9.20
C VAL A 469 18.17 23.68 -8.97
N GLN A 470 18.02 24.27 -7.79
CA GLN A 470 16.91 25.16 -7.47
C GLN A 470 16.90 26.41 -8.37
N SER A 471 18.06 26.99 -8.73
CA SER A 471 18.09 28.17 -9.60
C SER A 471 17.65 27.89 -11.06
N PHE A 472 17.72 26.63 -11.51
CA PHE A 472 17.18 26.20 -12.81
C PHE A 472 15.75 25.66 -12.72
N SER A 473 15.26 25.37 -11.51
CA SER A 473 13.93 24.81 -11.27
C SER A 473 12.87 25.91 -11.21
N ASN A 474 11.70 25.64 -11.80
CA ASN A 474 10.53 26.52 -11.76
C ASN A 474 9.24 25.75 -12.11
N ALA A 475 8.11 26.44 -12.06
CA ALA A 475 6.80 25.87 -12.39
C ALA A 475 6.74 25.20 -13.78
N TRP A 476 7.43 25.72 -14.79
CA TRP A 476 7.40 25.16 -16.14
C TRP A 476 8.26 23.90 -16.27
N THR A 477 9.47 23.91 -15.71
CA THR A 477 10.34 22.72 -15.72
C THR A 477 9.76 21.60 -14.87
N SER A 478 9.20 21.92 -13.69
CA SER A 478 8.59 20.93 -12.81
C SER A 478 7.33 20.31 -13.42
N GLU A 479 6.45 21.09 -14.03
CA GLU A 479 5.29 20.54 -14.75
C GLU A 479 5.72 19.68 -15.95
N THR A 480 6.75 20.10 -16.69
CA THR A 480 7.31 19.30 -17.80
C THR A 480 7.82 17.95 -17.31
N LEU A 481 8.57 17.92 -16.20
CA LEU A 481 9.08 16.68 -15.60
C LEU A 481 7.95 15.76 -15.14
N LYS A 482 6.91 16.31 -14.49
CA LYS A 482 5.71 15.56 -14.10
C LYS A 482 5.03 14.91 -15.30
N GLN A 483 4.82 15.66 -16.39
CA GLN A 483 4.16 15.18 -17.61
C GLN A 483 5.00 14.11 -18.34
N LEU A 484 6.33 14.26 -18.34
CA LEU A 484 7.27 13.30 -18.93
C LEU A 484 7.60 12.11 -18.02
N HIS A 485 7.14 12.11 -16.77
CA HIS A 485 7.37 11.02 -15.85
C HIS A 485 6.89 9.69 -16.47
N PRO A 486 7.69 8.61 -16.49
CA PRO A 486 7.37 7.37 -17.21
C PRO A 486 6.00 6.78 -16.84
N MET A 487 5.63 6.88 -15.56
CA MET A 487 4.32 6.43 -15.06
C MET A 487 3.14 7.19 -15.67
N ARG A 488 3.28 8.50 -15.97
CA ARG A 488 2.22 9.28 -16.61
C ARG A 488 2.27 9.15 -18.12
N PHE A 489 3.44 9.39 -18.70
CA PHE A 489 3.63 9.43 -20.15
C PHE A 489 3.19 8.14 -20.84
N SER A 490 3.59 6.97 -20.32
CA SER A 490 3.20 5.67 -20.89
C SER A 490 1.69 5.42 -20.90
N ARG A 491 0.94 6.02 -19.95
CA ARG A 491 -0.51 5.93 -19.86
C ARG A 491 -1.16 6.97 -20.78
N TYR A 492 -0.72 8.22 -20.74
CA TYR A 492 -1.25 9.31 -21.57
C TYR A 492 -1.19 9.02 -23.06
N LEU A 493 -0.12 8.40 -23.54
CA LEU A 493 0.04 8.02 -24.94
C LEU A 493 -1.08 7.12 -25.47
N LEU A 494 -1.81 6.42 -24.60
CA LEU A 494 -2.92 5.55 -24.98
C LEU A 494 -4.28 6.27 -24.96
N SER A 495 -4.33 7.51 -24.49
CA SER A 495 -5.55 8.33 -24.56
C SER A 495 -5.77 8.87 -25.97
N GLU A 496 -7.01 9.21 -26.29
CA GLU A 496 -7.37 9.81 -27.58
C GLU A 496 -6.88 11.25 -27.74
N ALA A 497 -6.56 11.92 -26.62
CA ALA A 497 -6.03 13.27 -26.62
C ALA A 497 -4.59 13.32 -27.19
N PHE A 498 -3.80 12.28 -26.93
CA PHE A 498 -2.41 12.16 -27.41
C PHE A 498 -2.28 11.25 -28.64
N SER A 499 -3.14 10.22 -28.75
CA SER A 499 -3.17 9.26 -29.85
C SER A 499 -4.55 9.20 -30.51
N PRO A 500 -4.87 10.10 -31.46
CA PRO A 500 -6.20 10.19 -32.06
C PRO A 500 -6.71 8.89 -32.73
N TRP A 501 -5.80 8.03 -33.19
CA TRP A 501 -6.13 6.74 -33.79
C TRP A 501 -6.79 5.75 -32.81
N MET A 502 -6.66 5.97 -31.49
CA MET A 502 -7.33 5.19 -30.45
C MET A 502 -8.87 5.30 -30.53
N ARG A 503 -9.42 6.33 -31.18
CA ARG A 503 -10.86 6.41 -31.49
C ARG A 503 -11.32 5.28 -32.42
N GLY A 504 -10.46 4.85 -33.34
CA GLY A 504 -10.71 3.70 -34.20
C GLY A 504 -10.77 2.41 -33.38
N VAL A 505 -9.88 2.25 -32.40
CA VAL A 505 -9.89 1.13 -31.45
C VAL A 505 -11.20 1.12 -30.65
N ALA A 506 -11.63 2.28 -30.13
CA ALA A 506 -12.89 2.41 -29.40
C ALA A 506 -14.11 2.00 -30.25
N THR A 507 -14.14 2.44 -31.50
CA THR A 507 -15.22 2.11 -32.44
C THR A 507 -15.26 0.61 -32.72
N LEU A 508 -14.10 0.00 -32.99
CA LEU A 508 -13.99 -1.42 -33.26
C LEU A 508 -14.32 -2.26 -32.02
N ALA A 509 -13.89 -1.84 -30.84
CA ALA A 509 -14.24 -2.47 -29.57
C ALA A 509 -15.76 -2.50 -29.36
N GLY A 510 -16.45 -1.38 -29.60
CA GLY A 510 -17.92 -1.34 -29.52
C GLY A 510 -18.62 -2.31 -30.47
N VAL A 511 -18.10 -2.50 -31.69
CA VAL A 511 -18.64 -3.50 -32.65
C VAL A 511 -18.37 -4.93 -32.17
N ILE A 512 -17.17 -5.19 -31.65
CA ILE A 512 -16.79 -6.51 -31.14
C ILE A 512 -17.65 -6.87 -29.93
N GLU A 513 -17.80 -5.98 -28.94
CA GLU A 513 -18.58 -6.25 -27.72
C GLU A 513 -20.02 -6.70 -28.02
N GLN A 514 -20.65 -6.10 -29.03
CA GLN A 514 -22.01 -6.47 -29.44
C GLN A 514 -22.11 -7.86 -30.08
N ASN A 515 -21.03 -8.35 -30.69
CA ASN A 515 -21.01 -9.57 -31.50
C ASN A 515 -20.11 -10.66 -30.92
N ARG A 516 -19.49 -10.41 -29.77
CA ARG A 516 -18.44 -11.25 -29.19
C ARG A 516 -18.97 -12.64 -28.86
N ARG A 517 -18.21 -13.65 -29.30
CA ARG A 517 -18.44 -15.06 -28.96
C ARG A 517 -17.13 -15.64 -28.42
N PRO A 518 -16.93 -15.56 -27.08
CA PRO A 518 -15.73 -16.05 -26.45
C PRO A 518 -15.53 -17.55 -26.71
N LEU A 519 -14.27 -17.98 -26.78
CA LEU A 519 -13.97 -19.41 -26.83
C LEU A 519 -14.26 -20.11 -25.51
N PRO A 520 -14.61 -21.41 -25.53
CA PRO A 520 -14.69 -22.22 -24.32
C PRO A 520 -13.36 -22.19 -23.55
N GLU A 521 -13.42 -22.14 -22.22
CA GLU A 521 -12.21 -22.11 -21.38
C GLU A 521 -11.31 -23.34 -21.55
N THR A 522 -11.89 -24.44 -22.04
CA THR A 522 -11.23 -25.71 -22.33
C THR A 522 -10.59 -25.78 -23.72
N HIS A 523 -10.68 -24.72 -24.53
CA HIS A 523 -10.14 -24.70 -25.90
C HIS A 523 -8.61 -24.94 -25.89
N PRO A 524 -8.07 -25.91 -26.66
CA PRO A 524 -6.68 -26.33 -26.55
C PRO A 524 -5.64 -25.21 -26.75
N LEU A 525 -5.89 -24.30 -27.70
CA LEU A 525 -4.98 -23.17 -27.93
C LEU A 525 -5.03 -22.11 -26.82
N LEU A 526 -6.19 -21.94 -26.16
CA LEU A 526 -6.34 -21.03 -25.03
C LEU A 526 -5.62 -21.59 -23.79
N LEU A 527 -5.68 -22.91 -23.58
CA LEU A 527 -4.89 -23.58 -22.53
C LEU A 527 -3.39 -23.43 -22.76
N ARG A 528 -2.92 -23.60 -24.00
CA ARG A 528 -1.50 -23.36 -24.36
C ARG A 528 -1.08 -21.90 -24.17
N GLU A 529 -1.96 -20.93 -24.46
CA GLU A 529 -1.72 -19.51 -24.16
C GLU A 529 -1.55 -19.29 -22.65
N ARG A 530 -2.47 -19.83 -21.83
CA ARG A 530 -2.40 -19.74 -20.36
C ARG A 530 -1.11 -20.35 -19.81
N GLU A 531 -0.70 -21.50 -20.33
CA GLU A 531 0.60 -22.11 -19.99
C GLU A 531 1.78 -21.22 -20.39
N ALA A 532 1.73 -20.59 -21.57
CA ALA A 532 2.77 -19.67 -22.01
C ALA A 532 2.84 -18.43 -21.11
N ILE A 533 1.70 -17.84 -20.75
CA ILE A 533 1.62 -16.73 -19.78
C ILE A 533 2.25 -17.15 -18.45
N ALA A 534 1.88 -18.32 -17.91
CA ALA A 534 2.42 -18.83 -16.65
C ALA A 534 3.95 -19.07 -16.72
N ARG A 535 4.46 -19.61 -17.84
CA ARG A 535 5.90 -19.76 -18.07
C ARG A 535 6.63 -18.43 -18.11
N THR A 536 6.06 -17.42 -18.77
CA THR A 536 6.63 -16.07 -18.81
C THR A 536 6.62 -15.43 -17.43
N THR A 537 5.52 -15.54 -16.68
CA THR A 537 5.46 -15.06 -15.28
C THR A 537 6.54 -15.72 -14.43
N ALA A 538 6.70 -17.05 -14.51
CA ALA A 538 7.73 -17.78 -13.78
C ALA A 538 9.16 -17.38 -14.20
N PHE A 539 9.37 -17.06 -15.49
CA PHE A 539 10.66 -16.56 -15.99
C PHE A 539 10.98 -15.16 -15.44
N LEU A 540 10.04 -14.23 -15.51
CA LEU A 540 10.19 -12.89 -14.94
C LEU A 540 10.41 -12.93 -13.43
N LYS A 541 9.71 -13.82 -12.72
CA LYS A 541 9.93 -14.06 -11.29
C LYS A 541 11.38 -14.50 -11.01
N ARG A 542 11.92 -15.43 -11.80
CA ARG A 542 13.33 -15.85 -11.66
C ARG A 542 14.31 -14.71 -11.94
N LEU A 543 14.04 -13.86 -12.94
CA LEU A 543 14.87 -12.68 -13.20
C LEU A 543 14.86 -11.71 -12.03
N ARG A 544 13.68 -11.48 -11.43
CA ARG A 544 13.55 -10.69 -10.20
C ARG A 544 14.38 -11.30 -9.07
N GLU A 545 14.25 -12.61 -8.82
CA GLU A 545 15.00 -13.30 -7.76
C GLU A 545 16.52 -13.18 -7.96
N VAL A 546 17.02 -13.29 -9.20
CA VAL A 546 18.43 -13.07 -9.54
C VAL A 546 18.86 -11.62 -9.29
N ARG A 547 18.02 -10.64 -9.68
CA ARG A 547 18.28 -9.22 -9.41
C ARG A 547 18.36 -8.95 -7.91
N ASP A 548 17.39 -9.44 -7.15
CA ASP A 548 17.28 -9.22 -5.70
C ASP A 548 18.49 -9.84 -4.98
N ALA A 549 18.91 -11.05 -5.35
CA ALA A 549 20.14 -11.67 -4.84
C ALA A 549 21.41 -10.89 -5.23
N GLY A 550 21.43 -10.29 -6.44
CA GLY A 550 22.50 -9.40 -6.88
C GLY A 550 22.58 -8.12 -6.06
N HIS A 551 21.43 -7.52 -5.71
CA HIS A 551 21.36 -6.37 -4.82
C HIS A 551 21.86 -6.69 -3.41
N GLU A 552 21.46 -7.84 -2.85
CA GLU A 552 21.97 -8.31 -1.55
C GLU A 552 23.48 -8.51 -1.56
N SER A 553 23.99 -9.20 -2.59
CA SER A 553 25.44 -9.42 -2.74
C SER A 553 26.21 -8.09 -2.88
N ALA A 554 25.68 -7.15 -3.67
CA ALA A 554 26.28 -5.83 -3.82
C ALA A 554 26.23 -5.03 -2.51
N PHE A 555 25.13 -5.10 -1.77
CA PHE A 555 24.99 -4.44 -0.47
C PHE A 555 26.02 -4.97 0.53
N SER A 556 26.12 -6.30 0.67
CA SER A 556 27.12 -6.94 1.52
C SER A 556 28.55 -6.55 1.15
N LEU A 557 28.90 -6.57 -0.15
CA LEU A 557 30.24 -6.17 -0.60
C LEU A 557 30.58 -4.70 -0.31
N LEU A 558 29.59 -3.81 -0.27
CA LEU A 558 29.80 -2.38 -0.06
C LEU A 558 29.80 -1.99 1.42
N PHE A 559 28.99 -2.66 2.25
CA PHE A 559 28.69 -2.19 3.60
C PHE A 559 29.04 -3.18 4.72
N ASP A 560 29.20 -4.48 4.43
CA ASP A 560 29.66 -5.43 5.44
C ASP A 560 31.15 -5.19 5.74
N SER A 561 31.50 -5.15 7.02
CA SER A 561 32.88 -5.00 7.46
C SER A 561 33.69 -6.25 7.07
N PRO A 562 34.91 -6.11 6.53
CA PRO A 562 35.78 -7.25 6.34
C PRO A 562 36.29 -7.72 7.71
N GLY A 563 35.57 -8.65 8.35
CA GLY A 563 36.02 -9.34 9.57
C GLY A 563 35.00 -9.57 10.68
N SER A 564 33.71 -9.76 10.37
CA SER A 564 32.77 -10.41 11.31
C SER A 564 32.86 -11.93 11.25
#